data_AF-A0A5N6KX74-F1
#
_entry.id   AF-A0A5N6KX74-F1
#
_cell.length_a   1.000
_cell.length_b   1.000
_cell.length_c   1.000
_cell.angle_alpha   90.00
_cell.angle_beta   90.00
_cell.angle_gamma   90.00
#
_symmetry.space_group_name_H-M   'P 1'
#
loop_
_entity.id
_entity.type
_entity.pdbx_description
1 polymer ?
#
loop_
_entity_poly.entity_id
_entity_poly.type
_entity_poly.pdbx_seq_one_letter_code
_entity_poly.pdbx_strand_id
1 'polypeptide(L)'
;MNYPSPGIYSIIKSGQVKVHKDDVSHLSSGTLHLKSGTEVSCLAGIALATAWNTVPNPVFSQTELHSDLGLPSIHYSNQDVKHMHALDARADEEIFTGLPVLRDAPVPNFTQPLPLPGANTTLDLERDGKLVRTSNTHSAEPMRLYRFMAPPDLVIRGDRSIVFSSLVSNIQNCLRIHAQSLWAYAYLNRKLDSLDFLDTETSTTEDAGNPPNLEYEAALRNCFTRHRSIYGYGHKLPDFVFEQIPYCDVLLQDLELRCLRKGSWWRGIGEPYGPDDCKGLVDEWLGLQETNKDNKKKK
;
A
#
# COMPACT_ATOMS: atom_id res chain seq x y z
N MET A 1 -5.77 19.92 11.97
CA MET A 1 -5.44 21.00 11.00
C MET A 1 -5.93 22.32 11.56
N ASN A 2 -5.02 23.22 11.96
CA ASN A 2 -5.33 24.57 12.44
C ASN A 2 -5.26 25.54 11.25
N TYR A 3 -6.31 25.63 10.44
CA TYR A 3 -6.44 26.75 9.51
C TYR A 3 -7.28 27.83 10.17
N PRO A 4 -6.79 29.07 10.29
CA PRO A 4 -7.63 30.17 10.74
C PRO A 4 -8.83 30.32 9.81
N SER A 5 -9.98 30.63 10.38
CA SER A 5 -11.21 30.93 9.63
C SER A 5 -10.95 32.02 8.59
N PRO A 6 -11.53 31.93 7.37
CA PRO A 6 -12.52 30.95 6.93
C PRO A 6 -11.90 29.64 6.38
N GLY A 7 -12.45 28.50 6.83
CA GLY A 7 -12.14 27.19 6.25
C GLY A 7 -12.75 26.98 4.85
N ILE A 8 -12.45 25.84 4.21
CA ILE A 8 -12.88 25.55 2.83
C ILE A 8 -14.41 25.62 2.63
N TYR A 9 -15.20 25.19 3.63
CA TYR A 9 -16.66 25.24 3.51
C TYR A 9 -17.21 26.66 3.49
N SER A 10 -16.58 27.61 4.18
CA SER A 10 -17.01 29.01 4.18
C SER A 10 -16.77 29.68 2.84
N ILE A 11 -15.63 29.43 2.18
CA ILE A 11 -15.34 30.01 0.86
C ILE A 11 -16.20 29.40 -0.25
N ILE A 12 -16.61 28.13 -0.11
CA ILE A 12 -17.61 27.51 -1.00
C ILE A 12 -18.97 28.17 -0.77
N LYS A 13 -19.42 28.27 0.49
CA LYS A 13 -20.73 28.88 0.83
C LYS A 13 -20.82 30.36 0.45
N SER A 14 -19.71 31.10 0.53
CA SER A 14 -19.67 32.51 0.13
C SER A 14 -19.63 32.71 -1.39
N GLY A 15 -19.54 31.64 -2.18
CA GLY A 15 -19.44 31.72 -3.64
C GLY A 15 -18.06 32.11 -4.18
N GLN A 16 -17.03 32.21 -3.33
CA GLN A 16 -15.66 32.48 -3.76
C GLN A 16 -15.06 31.29 -4.51
N VAL A 17 -15.49 30.07 -4.18
CA VAL A 17 -15.16 28.83 -4.90
C VAL A 17 -16.42 28.24 -5.49
N LYS A 18 -16.44 28.04 -6.80
CA LYS A 18 -17.50 27.33 -7.51
C LYS A 18 -17.04 25.90 -7.83
N VAL A 19 -17.80 24.92 -7.36
CA VAL A 19 -17.49 23.50 -7.60
C VAL A 19 -18.27 23.03 -8.83
N HIS A 20 -17.54 22.54 -9.83
CA HIS A 20 -18.09 21.85 -10.99
C HIS A 20 -17.80 20.35 -10.86
N LYS A 21 -18.85 19.52 -10.82
CA LYS A 21 -18.73 18.05 -10.86
C LYS A 21 -18.88 17.58 -12.30
N ASP A 22 -17.85 17.79 -13.09
CA ASP A 22 -17.84 17.53 -14.53
C ASP A 22 -16.40 17.36 -15.03
N ASP A 23 -16.22 16.76 -16.20
CA ASP A 23 -14.91 16.65 -16.84
C ASP A 23 -14.66 17.82 -17.80
N VAL A 24 -13.38 18.12 -18.01
CA VAL A 24 -12.94 19.03 -19.06
C VAL A 24 -13.09 18.34 -20.42
N SER A 25 -13.77 18.99 -21.37
CA SER A 25 -13.86 18.53 -22.76
C SER A 25 -12.69 19.05 -23.59
N HIS A 26 -12.44 20.35 -23.55
CA HIS A 26 -11.33 21.00 -24.24
C HIS A 26 -11.07 22.41 -23.67
N LEU A 27 -9.97 23.01 -24.08
CA LEU A 27 -9.62 24.40 -23.78
C LEU A 27 -9.69 25.23 -25.06
N SER A 28 -10.20 26.46 -24.95
CA SER A 28 -10.08 27.49 -25.98
C SER A 28 -9.48 28.77 -25.38
N SER A 29 -9.26 29.80 -26.19
CA SER A 29 -8.61 31.04 -25.73
C SER A 29 -9.35 31.65 -24.54
N GLY A 30 -8.74 31.60 -23.35
CA GLY A 30 -9.28 32.14 -22.10
C GLY A 30 -10.46 31.38 -21.50
N THR A 31 -10.84 30.21 -22.04
CA THR A 31 -12.06 29.48 -21.64
C THR A 31 -11.82 27.97 -21.51
N LEU A 32 -12.35 27.39 -20.43
CA LEU A 32 -12.41 25.95 -20.20
C LEU A 32 -13.83 25.45 -20.47
N HIS A 33 -13.94 24.44 -21.31
CA HIS A 33 -15.20 23.83 -21.68
C HIS A 33 -15.37 22.52 -20.94
N LEU A 34 -16.50 22.33 -20.28
CA LEU A 34 -16.85 21.09 -19.60
C LEU A 34 -17.69 20.19 -20.50
N LYS A 35 -17.74 18.88 -20.22
CA LYS A 35 -18.51 17.92 -21.04
C LYS A 35 -20.02 18.16 -20.99
N SER A 36 -20.56 18.74 -19.92
CA SER A 36 -21.96 19.18 -19.87
C SER A 36 -22.30 20.34 -20.82
N GLY A 37 -21.30 20.94 -21.47
CA GLY A 37 -21.46 22.18 -22.24
C GLY A 37 -21.32 23.45 -21.40
N THR A 38 -21.02 23.34 -20.10
CA THR A 38 -20.73 24.51 -19.26
C THR A 38 -19.40 25.12 -19.64
N GLU A 39 -19.36 26.44 -19.84
CA GLU A 39 -18.14 27.20 -20.13
C GLU A 39 -17.67 28.00 -18.90
N VAL A 40 -16.36 27.97 -18.65
CA VAL A 40 -15.70 28.80 -17.63
C VAL A 40 -14.73 29.74 -18.35
N SER A 41 -15.19 30.96 -18.62
CA SER A 41 -14.44 31.99 -19.33
C SER A 41 -13.59 32.86 -18.39
N CYS A 42 -12.74 33.72 -18.97
CA CYS A 42 -11.87 34.65 -18.25
C CYS A 42 -10.87 33.96 -17.30
N LEU A 43 -10.33 32.81 -17.72
CA LEU A 43 -9.34 32.09 -16.93
C LEU A 43 -8.01 32.83 -16.86
N ALA A 44 -7.57 33.14 -15.64
CA ALA A 44 -6.23 33.65 -15.37
C ALA A 44 -5.16 32.55 -15.40
N GLY A 45 -5.53 31.30 -15.11
CA GLY A 45 -4.63 30.16 -15.10
C GLY A 45 -5.32 28.86 -14.69
N ILE A 46 -4.66 27.73 -14.91
CA ILE A 46 -5.14 26.39 -14.55
C ILE A 46 -4.08 25.73 -13.68
N ALA A 47 -4.48 25.27 -12.49
CA ALA A 47 -3.65 24.43 -11.63
C ALA A 47 -4.17 22.98 -11.70
N LEU A 48 -3.34 22.07 -12.18
CA LEU A 48 -3.67 20.64 -12.29
C LEU A 48 -3.25 19.92 -11.01
N ALA A 49 -4.21 19.67 -10.12
CA ALA A 49 -3.99 18.90 -8.90
C ALA A 49 -4.26 17.38 -9.11
N THR A 50 -3.71 16.80 -10.18
CA THR A 50 -4.02 15.45 -10.69
C THR A 50 -3.13 14.34 -10.12
N ALA A 51 -2.51 14.57 -8.95
CA ALA A 51 -1.61 13.64 -8.26
C ALA A 51 -0.34 13.25 -9.06
N TRP A 52 0.31 12.15 -8.65
CA TRP A 52 1.60 11.66 -9.17
C TRP A 52 1.42 10.29 -9.83
N ASN A 53 2.24 10.00 -10.86
CA ASN A 53 2.32 8.67 -11.45
C ASN A 53 3.22 7.76 -10.61
N THR A 54 2.85 6.49 -10.52
CA THR A 54 3.63 5.43 -9.87
C THR A 54 4.43 4.58 -10.86
N VAL A 55 4.19 4.77 -12.17
CA VAL A 55 4.83 4.06 -13.28
C VAL A 55 5.18 5.05 -14.40
N PRO A 56 6.40 4.98 -15.00
CA PRO A 56 7.50 4.10 -14.61
C PRO A 56 8.04 4.49 -13.23
N ASN A 57 8.32 3.50 -12.40
CA ASN A 57 8.91 3.73 -11.09
C ASN A 57 10.39 4.11 -11.32
N PRO A 58 10.85 5.33 -11.00
CA PRO A 58 12.19 5.79 -11.37
C PRO A 58 13.33 5.15 -10.54
N VAL A 59 13.04 4.08 -9.80
CA VAL A 59 14.01 3.41 -8.92
C VAL A 59 15.19 2.88 -9.72
N PHE A 60 14.94 2.22 -10.85
CA PHE A 60 15.98 1.80 -11.78
C PHE A 60 15.65 2.25 -13.20
N SER A 61 16.68 2.64 -13.96
CA SER A 61 16.52 2.94 -15.38
C SER A 61 16.20 1.69 -16.23
N GLN A 62 16.55 0.50 -15.73
CA GLN A 62 16.27 -0.80 -16.32
C GLN A 62 14.92 -1.31 -15.81
N THR A 63 13.85 -0.90 -16.50
CA THR A 63 12.48 -1.18 -16.05
C THR A 63 12.09 -2.66 -16.07
N GLU A 64 12.85 -3.49 -16.77
CA GLU A 64 12.66 -4.93 -16.85
C GLU A 64 12.93 -5.61 -15.50
N LEU A 65 13.85 -5.08 -14.70
CA LEU A 65 14.15 -5.60 -13.35
C LEU A 65 13.00 -5.34 -12.37
N HIS A 66 12.08 -4.43 -12.70
CA HIS A 66 10.98 -4.11 -11.79
C HIS A 66 10.07 -5.33 -11.55
N SER A 67 9.84 -6.16 -12.56
CA SER A 67 9.03 -7.38 -12.37
C SER A 67 9.67 -8.35 -11.39
N ASP A 68 10.98 -8.57 -11.53
CA ASP A 68 11.78 -9.46 -10.67
C ASP A 68 11.86 -8.97 -9.22
N LEU A 69 11.68 -7.66 -9.02
CA LEU A 69 11.72 -6.99 -7.72
C LEU A 69 10.32 -6.79 -7.12
N GLY A 70 9.26 -7.30 -7.76
CA GLY A 70 7.89 -7.11 -7.28
C GLY A 70 7.40 -5.66 -7.37
N LEU A 71 8.05 -4.82 -8.19
CA LEU A 71 7.64 -3.44 -8.43
C LEU A 71 6.64 -3.37 -9.60
N PRO A 72 5.78 -2.33 -9.64
CA PRO A 72 4.87 -2.16 -10.77
C PRO A 72 5.60 -2.13 -12.12
N SER A 73 5.24 -3.05 -13.01
CA SER A 73 5.94 -3.28 -14.29
C SER A 73 4.98 -3.77 -15.37
N ILE A 74 5.31 -3.44 -16.63
CA ILE A 74 4.65 -3.99 -17.83
C ILE A 74 5.38 -5.23 -18.38
N HIS A 75 6.50 -5.61 -17.76
CA HIS A 75 7.41 -6.64 -18.26
C HIS A 75 7.21 -8.01 -17.61
N TYR A 76 6.15 -8.19 -16.80
CA TYR A 76 5.80 -9.49 -16.25
C TYR A 76 5.47 -10.50 -17.36
N SER A 77 5.92 -11.74 -17.20
CA SER A 77 5.56 -12.80 -18.15
C SER A 77 4.08 -13.17 -18.01
N ASN A 78 3.49 -13.74 -19.06
CA ASN A 78 2.12 -14.25 -19.01
C ASN A 78 1.92 -15.33 -17.92
N GLN A 79 2.98 -16.03 -17.52
CA GLN A 79 2.92 -17.02 -16.45
C GLN A 79 2.87 -16.34 -15.08
N ASP A 80 3.70 -15.32 -14.85
CA ASP A 80 3.72 -14.55 -13.61
C ASP A 80 2.37 -13.87 -13.39
N VAL A 81 1.83 -13.23 -14.42
CA VAL A 81 0.50 -12.60 -14.38
C VAL A 81 -0.58 -13.60 -13.99
N LYS A 82 -0.55 -14.83 -14.56
CA LYS A 82 -1.52 -15.88 -14.20
C LYS A 82 -1.36 -16.33 -12.75
N HIS A 83 -0.14 -16.52 -12.28
CA HIS A 83 0.17 -16.90 -10.90
C HIS A 83 -0.32 -15.83 -9.91
N MET A 84 0.02 -14.57 -10.17
CA MET A 84 -0.39 -13.42 -9.37
C MET A 84 -1.91 -13.28 -9.33
N HIS A 85 -2.60 -13.45 -10.45
CA HIS A 85 -4.07 -13.43 -10.46
C HIS A 85 -4.70 -14.58 -9.68
N ALA A 86 -4.08 -15.76 -9.65
CA ALA A 86 -4.56 -16.86 -8.82
C ALA A 86 -4.41 -16.54 -7.32
N LEU A 87 -3.28 -15.93 -6.93
CA LEU A 87 -3.07 -15.45 -5.56
C LEU A 87 -4.08 -14.36 -5.18
N ASP A 88 -4.30 -13.39 -6.07
CA ASP A 88 -5.27 -12.30 -5.86
C ASP A 88 -6.70 -12.85 -5.72
N ALA A 89 -7.10 -13.81 -6.55
CA ALA A 89 -8.44 -14.41 -6.49
C ALA A 89 -8.65 -15.15 -5.15
N ARG A 90 -7.64 -15.90 -4.70
CA ARG A 90 -7.66 -16.57 -3.39
C ARG A 90 -7.69 -15.55 -2.24
N ALA A 91 -6.93 -14.46 -2.36
CA ALA A 91 -6.93 -13.38 -1.38
C ALA A 91 -8.30 -12.67 -1.30
N ASP A 92 -8.91 -12.39 -2.45
CA ASP A 92 -10.23 -11.78 -2.53
C ASP A 92 -11.30 -12.66 -1.86
N GLU A 93 -11.26 -13.98 -2.09
CA GLU A 93 -12.17 -14.91 -1.43
C GLU A 93 -12.01 -14.90 0.10
N GLU A 94 -10.77 -14.94 0.61
CA GLU A 94 -10.48 -14.86 2.05
C GLU A 94 -10.97 -13.54 2.65
N ILE A 95 -10.67 -12.41 1.99
CA ILE A 95 -11.08 -11.08 2.43
C ILE A 95 -12.59 -10.96 2.46
N PHE A 96 -13.30 -11.38 1.41
CA PHE A 96 -14.76 -11.27 1.37
C PHE A 96 -15.47 -12.25 2.30
N THR A 97 -14.81 -13.35 2.67
CA THR A 97 -15.33 -14.26 3.69
C THR A 97 -15.19 -13.64 5.09
N GLY A 98 -14.04 -13.04 5.40
CA GLY A 98 -13.79 -12.39 6.69
C GLY A 98 -14.48 -11.03 6.84
N LEU A 99 -14.62 -10.27 5.75
CA LEU A 99 -15.18 -8.93 5.69
C LEU A 99 -16.18 -8.78 4.54
N PRO A 100 -17.38 -9.39 4.65
CA PRO A 100 -18.38 -9.35 3.57
C PRO A 100 -18.76 -7.95 3.10
N VAL A 101 -18.71 -6.96 3.99
CA VAL A 101 -18.99 -5.55 3.68
C VAL A 101 -18.08 -4.97 2.58
N LEU A 102 -16.87 -5.52 2.41
CA LEU A 102 -15.94 -5.08 1.36
C LEU A 102 -16.36 -5.56 -0.03
N ARG A 103 -17.19 -6.60 -0.13
CA ARG A 103 -17.73 -7.08 -1.41
C ARG A 103 -18.69 -6.07 -2.03
N ASP A 104 -19.49 -5.43 -1.19
CA ASP A 104 -20.55 -4.49 -1.57
C ASP A 104 -20.12 -3.03 -1.37
N ALA A 105 -18.81 -2.76 -1.38
CA ALA A 105 -18.28 -1.40 -1.22
C ALA A 105 -18.87 -0.48 -2.32
N PRO A 106 -19.26 0.76 -1.97
CA PRO A 106 -19.91 1.66 -2.91
C PRO A 106 -19.00 1.92 -4.10
N VAL A 107 -19.47 1.61 -5.31
CA VAL A 107 -18.70 1.87 -6.52
C VAL A 107 -18.51 3.39 -6.64
N PRO A 108 -17.27 3.87 -6.77
CA PRO A 108 -17.08 5.28 -7.01
C PRO A 108 -17.77 5.71 -8.31
N ASN A 109 -18.70 6.67 -8.21
CA ASN A 109 -19.36 7.29 -9.37
C ASN A 109 -18.38 8.23 -10.08
N PHE A 110 -17.34 7.68 -10.70
CA PHE A 110 -16.51 8.46 -11.60
C PHE A 110 -17.18 8.47 -12.97
N THR A 111 -17.42 9.66 -13.52
CA THR A 111 -17.94 9.87 -14.88
C THR A 111 -16.97 9.39 -15.97
N GLN A 112 -15.75 9.00 -15.56
CA GLN A 112 -14.77 8.27 -16.34
C GLN A 112 -14.16 7.18 -15.45
N PRO A 113 -13.77 6.02 -15.99
CA PRO A 113 -12.99 5.06 -15.24
C PRO A 113 -11.77 5.74 -14.60
N LEU A 114 -11.51 5.49 -13.31
CA LEU A 114 -10.26 5.92 -12.69
C LEU A 114 -9.10 5.39 -13.55
N PRO A 115 -8.14 6.22 -13.96
CA PRO A 115 -6.88 5.70 -14.48
C PRO A 115 -6.21 4.91 -13.35
N LEU A 116 -6.29 3.58 -13.47
CA LEU A 116 -5.48 2.63 -12.73
C LEU A 116 -3.99 2.86 -13.11
N PRO A 117 -3.00 2.39 -12.34
CA PRO A 117 -1.62 2.37 -12.83
C PRO A 117 -1.57 1.43 -14.03
N GLY A 118 -0.90 1.87 -15.08
CA GLY A 118 -1.12 1.28 -16.40
C GLY A 118 -2.34 1.94 -17.01
N ALA A 119 -2.11 3.04 -17.72
CA ALA A 119 -3.11 3.55 -18.65
C ALA A 119 -3.41 2.39 -19.62
N ASN A 120 -4.55 1.73 -19.40
CA ASN A 120 -5.34 0.87 -20.27
C ASN A 120 -6.23 -0.12 -19.50
N THR A 121 -6.23 -0.18 -18.16
CA THR A 121 -7.34 -0.81 -17.42
C THR A 121 -8.31 0.26 -16.94
N THR A 122 -9.53 0.20 -17.48
CA THR A 122 -10.68 0.96 -17.02
C THR A 122 -11.48 0.09 -16.05
N LEU A 123 -11.92 0.65 -14.92
CA LEU A 123 -13.07 0.10 -14.22
C LEU A 123 -14.29 0.44 -15.08
N ASP A 124 -14.69 -0.47 -15.97
CA ASP A 124 -15.91 -0.28 -16.75
C ASP A 124 -17.12 -0.53 -15.84
N LEU A 125 -17.98 0.48 -15.72
CA LEU A 125 -19.31 0.33 -15.18
C LEU A 125 -20.15 -0.42 -16.22
N GLU A 126 -20.44 -1.71 -16.00
CA GLU A 126 -21.54 -2.32 -16.74
C GLU A 126 -22.87 -1.69 -16.32
N ARG A 127 -23.84 -1.79 -17.24
CA ARG A 127 -25.19 -1.22 -17.16
C ARG A 127 -25.96 -1.58 -15.88
N ASP A 128 -25.49 -2.58 -15.14
CA ASP A 128 -26.11 -3.15 -13.94
C ASP A 128 -25.36 -2.80 -12.63
N GLY A 129 -24.37 -1.90 -12.66
CA GLY A 129 -23.70 -1.39 -11.45
C GLY A 129 -22.69 -2.34 -10.79
N LYS A 130 -22.30 -3.42 -11.47
CA LYS A 130 -21.22 -4.32 -11.02
C LYS A 130 -19.89 -3.96 -11.68
N LEU A 131 -18.83 -4.00 -10.87
CA LEU A 131 -17.45 -3.81 -11.33
C LEU A 131 -17.00 -5.07 -12.10
N VAL A 132 -16.79 -4.96 -13.42
CA VAL A 132 -16.25 -6.05 -14.24
C VAL A 132 -14.86 -5.65 -14.74
N ARG A 133 -13.87 -6.54 -14.55
CA ARG A 133 -12.50 -6.33 -14.98
C ARG A 133 -12.39 -6.58 -16.48
N THR A 134 -12.30 -5.52 -17.30
CA THR A 134 -12.02 -5.66 -18.74
C THR A 134 -10.50 -5.58 -18.97
N SER A 135 -9.91 -6.63 -19.52
CA SER A 135 -8.47 -6.72 -19.78
C SER A 135 -8.13 -6.11 -21.13
N ASN A 136 -7.57 -4.91 -21.16
CA ASN A 136 -6.75 -4.46 -22.29
C ASN A 136 -5.26 -4.64 -21.96
N THR A 137 -4.50 -5.04 -22.97
CA THR A 137 -3.26 -5.84 -22.89
C THR A 137 -1.99 -5.11 -22.43
N HIS A 138 -2.06 -3.89 -21.88
CA HIS A 138 -0.87 -3.10 -21.49
C HIS A 138 -1.03 -2.37 -20.13
N SER A 139 -1.59 -3.02 -19.12
CA SER A 139 -1.62 -2.49 -17.76
C SER A 139 -0.39 -2.97 -16.98
N ALA A 140 0.28 -2.08 -16.25
CA ALA A 140 1.32 -2.50 -15.32
C ALA A 140 0.69 -3.31 -14.19
N GLU A 141 1.27 -4.45 -13.85
CA GLU A 141 0.82 -5.21 -12.70
C GLU A 141 1.11 -4.43 -11.40
N PRO A 142 0.24 -4.51 -10.38
CA PRO A 142 0.42 -3.79 -9.13
C PRO A 142 1.61 -4.32 -8.32
N MET A 143 2.06 -3.53 -7.33
CA MET A 143 3.19 -3.89 -6.49
C MET A 143 2.98 -5.21 -5.71
N ARG A 144 4.05 -5.97 -5.55
CA ARG A 144 4.14 -7.28 -4.89
C ARG A 144 5.35 -7.33 -3.97
N LEU A 145 5.24 -6.64 -2.84
CA LEU A 145 6.29 -6.63 -1.82
C LEU A 145 5.78 -7.22 -0.51
N TYR A 146 6.53 -8.17 0.04
CA TYR A 146 6.33 -8.68 1.40
C TYR A 146 6.48 -7.54 2.40
N ARG A 147 5.53 -7.41 3.32
CA ARG A 147 5.41 -6.25 4.24
C ARG A 147 5.42 -4.87 3.57
N PHE A 148 5.09 -4.81 2.27
CA PHE A 148 5.23 -3.62 1.42
C PHE A 148 6.67 -3.11 1.29
N MET A 149 7.67 -3.96 1.52
CA MET A 149 9.08 -3.57 1.55
C MET A 149 10.02 -4.52 0.79
N ALA A 150 9.94 -5.84 1.00
CA ALA A 150 10.91 -6.78 0.46
C ALA A 150 10.38 -7.55 -0.76
N PRO A 151 11.18 -7.78 -1.82
CA PRO A 151 10.78 -8.63 -2.95
C PRO A 151 10.61 -10.10 -2.52
N PRO A 152 9.41 -10.69 -2.61
CA PRO A 152 9.16 -12.06 -2.14
C PRO A 152 10.14 -13.09 -2.73
N ASP A 153 10.39 -13.01 -4.03
CA ASP A 153 11.29 -13.91 -4.75
C ASP A 153 12.73 -13.90 -4.22
N LEU A 154 13.26 -12.72 -3.90
CA LEU A 154 14.59 -12.61 -3.31
C LEU A 154 14.60 -13.17 -1.89
N VAL A 155 13.57 -12.87 -1.10
CA VAL A 155 13.42 -13.40 0.27
C VAL A 155 13.42 -14.94 0.23
N ILE A 156 12.63 -15.54 -0.68
CA ILE A 156 12.53 -17.01 -0.85
C ILE A 156 13.88 -17.63 -1.24
N ARG A 157 14.67 -16.93 -2.07
CA ARG A 157 16.04 -17.36 -2.44
C ARG A 157 17.07 -17.10 -1.34
N GLY A 158 16.66 -16.60 -0.18
CA GLY A 158 17.54 -16.24 0.92
C GLY A 158 18.35 -14.96 0.68
N ASP A 159 18.05 -14.20 -0.38
CA ASP A 159 18.66 -12.91 -0.67
C ASP A 159 17.92 -11.79 0.07
N ARG A 160 18.68 -11.06 0.91
CA ARG A 160 18.17 -9.94 1.72
C ARG A 160 18.96 -8.66 1.43
N SER A 161 19.39 -8.47 0.19
CA SER A 161 20.24 -7.35 -0.23
C SER A 161 19.46 -6.05 -0.52
N ILE A 162 18.15 -6.14 -0.74
CA ILE A 162 17.33 -4.99 -1.14
C ILE A 162 16.02 -4.92 -0.37
N VAL A 163 15.63 -3.69 -0.05
CA VAL A 163 14.35 -3.37 0.56
C VAL A 163 13.89 -2.02 0.02
N PHE A 164 12.60 -1.90 -0.28
CA PHE A 164 11.97 -0.65 -0.63
C PHE A 164 11.27 -0.08 0.59
N SER A 165 11.44 1.22 0.84
CA SER A 165 10.76 1.89 1.94
C SER A 165 9.82 2.96 1.41
N SER A 166 8.69 3.15 2.09
CA SER A 166 7.72 4.21 1.81
C SER A 166 7.08 4.19 0.41
N LEU A 167 6.99 3.03 -0.26
CA LEU A 167 6.17 2.84 -1.48
C LEU A 167 4.68 2.64 -1.15
N VAL A 168 4.13 3.47 -0.25
CA VAL A 168 2.79 3.32 0.34
C VAL A 168 2.12 4.68 0.56
N SER A 169 0.79 4.74 0.52
CA SER A 169 -0.02 5.92 0.82
C SER A 169 -0.42 5.91 2.29
N ASN A 170 -0.15 7.02 3.00
CA ASN A 170 -0.53 7.19 4.40
C ASN A 170 -0.51 8.68 4.81
N ILE A 171 -1.13 9.01 5.96
CA ILE A 171 -1.18 10.37 6.55
C ILE A 171 -0.14 10.57 7.67
N GLN A 172 0.19 9.55 8.48
CA GLN A 172 1.04 9.69 9.67
C GLN A 172 2.40 9.00 9.51
N ASN A 173 3.40 9.72 9.01
CA ASN A 173 4.64 9.07 8.58
C ASN A 173 5.59 8.65 9.72
N CYS A 174 5.58 9.32 10.88
CA CYS A 174 6.60 9.11 11.92
C CYS A 174 6.60 7.67 12.47
N LEU A 175 5.46 7.16 12.93
CA LEU A 175 5.38 5.81 13.52
C LEU A 175 5.79 4.73 12.51
N ARG A 176 5.22 4.81 11.31
CA ARG A 176 5.52 3.88 10.21
C ARG A 176 7.00 3.88 9.85
N ILE A 177 7.61 5.05 9.64
CA ILE A 177 9.00 5.14 9.19
C ILE A 177 9.95 4.57 10.24
N HIS A 178 9.72 4.81 11.54
CA HIS A 178 10.56 4.22 12.59
C HIS A 178 10.47 2.68 12.58
N ALA A 179 9.26 2.13 12.52
CA ALA A 179 9.06 0.68 12.46
C ALA A 179 9.64 0.08 11.17
N GLN A 180 9.36 0.68 10.00
CA GLN A 180 9.88 0.25 8.71
C GLN A 180 11.41 0.31 8.64
N SER A 181 12.03 1.37 9.20
CA SER A 181 13.49 1.52 9.17
C SER A 181 14.18 0.48 10.04
N LEU A 182 13.63 0.19 11.23
CA LEU A 182 14.16 -0.84 12.11
C LEU A 182 13.96 -2.24 11.51
N TRP A 183 12.77 -2.51 10.96
CA TRP A 183 12.48 -3.75 10.26
C TRP A 183 13.40 -3.95 9.05
N ALA A 184 13.58 -2.91 8.23
CA ALA A 184 14.48 -2.95 7.07
C ALA A 184 15.93 -3.22 7.49
N TYR A 185 16.41 -2.56 8.55
CA TYR A 185 17.74 -2.83 9.08
C TYR A 185 17.89 -4.28 9.56
N ALA A 186 16.91 -4.79 10.32
CA ALA A 186 16.93 -6.17 10.79
C ALA A 186 16.89 -7.17 9.62
N TYR A 187 16.04 -6.91 8.61
CA TYR A 187 15.93 -7.71 7.39
C TYR A 187 17.26 -7.80 6.64
N LEU A 188 17.85 -6.65 6.30
CA LEU A 188 19.12 -6.57 5.55
C LEU A 188 20.29 -7.22 6.30
N ASN A 189 20.24 -7.25 7.64
CA ASN A 189 21.27 -7.84 8.49
C ASN A 189 20.96 -9.28 8.92
N ARG A 190 19.91 -9.92 8.36
CA ARG A 190 19.45 -11.27 8.73
C ARG A 190 19.18 -11.44 10.23
N LYS A 191 18.50 -10.47 10.83
CA LYS A 191 18.12 -10.43 12.26
C LYS A 191 16.60 -10.47 12.43
N LEU A 192 15.91 -11.18 11.53
CA LEU A 192 14.46 -11.41 11.60
C LEU A 192 14.22 -12.90 11.74
N ASP A 193 14.04 -13.33 12.98
CA ASP A 193 13.82 -14.73 13.37
C ASP A 193 12.56 -15.31 12.70
N SER A 194 11.58 -14.45 12.39
CA SER A 194 10.36 -14.81 11.63
C SER A 194 10.64 -15.36 10.22
N LEU A 195 11.85 -15.17 9.70
CA LEU A 195 12.29 -15.64 8.39
C LEU A 195 13.41 -16.70 8.49
N ASP A 196 13.73 -17.21 9.69
CA ASP A 196 14.80 -18.21 9.89
C ASP A 196 14.48 -19.56 9.22
N PHE A 197 13.19 -19.85 9.01
CA PHE A 197 12.75 -21.05 8.30
C PHE A 197 13.28 -21.14 6.85
N LEU A 198 13.66 -20.00 6.25
CA LEU A 198 14.24 -19.93 4.90
C LEU A 198 15.75 -20.18 4.89
N ASP A 199 16.42 -19.97 6.02
CA ASP A 199 17.87 -20.10 6.16
C ASP A 199 18.27 -21.55 6.54
N THR A 200 17.28 -22.41 6.81
CA THR A 200 17.50 -23.80 7.20
C THR A 200 17.29 -24.71 5.99
N GLU A 201 18.36 -25.31 5.44
CA GLU A 201 18.32 -26.21 4.26
C GLU A 201 17.45 -27.48 4.44
N THR A 202 16.91 -27.72 5.65
CA THR A 202 16.25 -28.97 6.05
C THR A 202 14.78 -28.83 6.42
N SER A 203 14.01 -27.96 5.76
CA SER A 203 12.54 -28.01 5.88
C SER A 203 11.95 -29.11 4.98
N THR A 204 12.40 -30.35 5.19
CA THR A 204 11.78 -31.60 4.69
C THR A 204 11.15 -32.42 5.81
N THR A 205 11.05 -31.90 7.04
CA THR A 205 10.34 -32.57 8.13
C THR A 205 8.90 -32.07 8.23
N GLU A 206 7.98 -33.01 8.17
CA GLU A 206 6.51 -32.88 8.28
C GLU A 206 6.01 -32.18 9.57
N ASP A 207 6.90 -31.78 10.48
CA ASP A 207 6.61 -31.11 11.75
C ASP A 207 6.72 -29.56 11.72
N ALA A 208 7.23 -28.97 10.64
CA ALA A 208 7.16 -27.52 10.45
C ALA A 208 5.85 -27.20 9.73
N GLY A 209 4.84 -26.70 10.46
CA GLY A 209 3.58 -26.22 9.86
C GLY A 209 3.88 -25.34 8.63
N ASN A 210 3.18 -25.59 7.53
CA ASN A 210 3.46 -25.03 6.20
C ASN A 210 4.05 -23.61 6.29
N PRO A 211 5.28 -23.37 5.80
CA PRO A 211 5.91 -22.07 5.89
C PRO A 211 4.99 -21.00 5.28
N PRO A 212 4.97 -19.78 5.84
CA PRO A 212 4.09 -18.72 5.33
C PRO A 212 4.44 -18.43 3.87
N ASN A 213 3.46 -18.58 2.99
CA ASN A 213 3.62 -18.23 1.59
C ASN A 213 3.73 -16.69 1.48
N LEU A 214 4.95 -16.19 1.33
CA LEU A 214 5.27 -14.76 1.32
C LEU A 214 4.60 -14.02 0.15
N GLU A 215 4.50 -14.66 -1.01
CA GLU A 215 3.80 -14.11 -2.17
C GLU A 215 2.30 -13.97 -1.89
N TYR A 216 1.69 -14.97 -1.27
CA TYR A 216 0.29 -14.92 -0.87
C TYR A 216 0.04 -13.86 0.19
N GLU A 217 0.94 -13.70 1.17
CA GLU A 217 0.82 -12.63 2.16
C GLU A 217 0.88 -11.24 1.52
N ALA A 218 1.80 -11.05 0.57
CA ALA A 218 1.89 -9.82 -0.20
C ALA A 218 0.60 -9.58 -1.01
N ALA A 219 0.07 -10.62 -1.69
CA ALA A 219 -1.18 -10.53 -2.44
C ALA A 219 -2.37 -10.18 -1.53
N LEU A 220 -2.51 -10.87 -0.39
CA LEU A 220 -3.58 -10.66 0.59
C LEU A 220 -3.60 -9.22 1.09
N ARG A 221 -2.44 -8.68 1.48
CA ARG A 221 -2.31 -7.29 1.95
C ARG A 221 -2.65 -6.29 0.85
N ASN A 222 -2.18 -6.51 -0.38
CA ASN A 222 -2.47 -5.63 -1.51
C ASN A 222 -3.96 -5.63 -1.84
N CYS A 223 -4.58 -6.82 -2.00
CA CYS A 223 -6.01 -6.96 -2.23
C CYS A 223 -6.84 -6.30 -1.13
N PHE A 224 -6.44 -6.45 0.14
CA PHE A 224 -7.11 -5.79 1.24
C PHE A 224 -7.09 -4.27 1.08
N THR A 225 -5.92 -3.66 0.83
CA THR A 225 -5.82 -2.21 0.64
C THR A 225 -6.61 -1.70 -0.57
N ARG A 226 -6.66 -2.50 -1.65
CA ARG A 226 -7.45 -2.21 -2.85
C ARG A 226 -8.94 -2.11 -2.54
N HIS A 227 -9.48 -3.08 -1.82
CA HIS A 227 -10.92 -3.11 -1.47
C HIS A 227 -11.27 -2.11 -0.37
N ARG A 228 -10.33 -1.86 0.54
CA ARG A 228 -10.54 -0.95 1.68
C ARG A 228 -10.49 0.53 1.30
N SER A 229 -9.66 0.87 0.32
CA SER A 229 -9.31 2.25 -0.08
C SER A 229 -9.74 2.57 -1.51
N ILE A 230 -11.02 2.30 -1.83
CA ILE A 230 -11.62 2.47 -3.17
C ILE A 230 -11.59 3.91 -3.74
N TYR A 231 -11.55 4.92 -2.87
CA TYR A 231 -11.43 6.35 -3.25
C TYR A 231 -10.00 6.87 -3.14
N GLY A 232 -9.08 6.03 -2.68
CA GLY A 232 -7.70 6.37 -2.44
C GLY A 232 -6.79 5.86 -3.56
N TYR A 233 -5.59 5.46 -3.18
CA TYR A 233 -4.58 4.92 -4.08
C TYR A 233 -4.47 3.40 -4.01
N GLY A 234 -5.37 2.70 -3.29
CA GLY A 234 -5.27 1.25 -3.03
C GLY A 234 -5.19 0.37 -4.29
N HIS A 235 -5.73 0.86 -5.40
CA HIS A 235 -5.62 0.22 -6.72
C HIS A 235 -4.28 0.48 -7.41
N LYS A 236 -3.51 1.46 -6.92
CA LYS A 236 -2.20 1.86 -7.44
C LYS A 236 -1.02 1.38 -6.63
N LEU A 237 -1.12 1.58 -5.33
CA LEU A 237 -0.11 1.29 -4.35
C LEU A 237 -0.82 1.00 -3.02
N PRO A 238 -0.18 0.30 -2.09
CA PRO A 238 -0.77 0.02 -0.79
C PRO A 238 -1.23 1.30 -0.11
N ASP A 239 -2.52 1.39 0.16
CA ASP A 239 -3.16 2.54 0.80
C ASP A 239 -3.87 2.09 2.08
N PHE A 240 -3.24 2.36 3.22
CA PHE A 240 -3.64 1.86 4.54
C PHE A 240 -3.64 2.98 5.58
N VAL A 241 -4.25 4.11 5.24
CA VAL A 241 -4.34 5.28 6.14
C VAL A 241 -4.85 4.91 7.53
N PHE A 242 -5.91 4.10 7.60
CA PHE A 242 -6.57 3.76 8.88
C PHE A 242 -5.98 2.52 9.54
N GLU A 243 -5.28 1.68 8.79
CA GLU A 243 -4.70 0.41 9.24
C GLU A 243 -3.20 0.55 9.57
N GLN A 244 -2.73 1.79 9.77
CA GLN A 244 -1.33 2.04 10.08
C GLN A 244 -0.86 1.40 11.38
N ILE A 245 -1.64 1.54 12.46
CA ILE A 245 -1.29 0.96 13.77
C ILE A 245 -1.13 -0.56 13.65
N PRO A 246 -2.13 -1.32 13.15
CA PRO A 246 -1.96 -2.77 12.99
C PRO A 246 -0.86 -3.15 11.99
N TYR A 247 -0.59 -2.33 10.97
CA TYR A 247 0.59 -2.54 10.11
C TYR A 247 1.90 -2.41 10.89
N CYS A 248 2.04 -1.38 11.74
CA CYS A 248 3.22 -1.23 12.59
C CYS A 248 3.34 -2.38 13.58
N ASP A 249 2.23 -2.82 14.17
CA ASP A 249 2.20 -3.96 15.10
C ASP A 249 2.75 -5.23 14.46
N VAL A 250 2.42 -5.49 13.19
CA VAL A 250 2.96 -6.64 12.43
C VAL A 250 4.47 -6.53 12.27
N LEU A 251 5.00 -5.34 11.93
CA LEU A 251 6.45 -5.15 11.82
C LEU A 251 7.14 -5.31 13.19
N LEU A 252 6.51 -4.85 14.25
CA LEU A 252 7.02 -5.01 15.62
C LEU A 252 7.00 -6.48 16.05
N GLN A 253 6.00 -7.25 15.66
CA GLN A 253 5.95 -8.70 15.90
C GLN A 253 7.08 -9.44 15.18
N ASP A 254 7.34 -9.09 13.91
CA ASP A 254 8.47 -9.66 13.16
C ASP A 254 9.82 -9.36 13.86
N LEU A 255 9.90 -8.25 14.60
CA LEU A 255 11.07 -7.82 15.40
C LEU A 255 11.05 -8.36 16.84
N GLU A 256 10.04 -9.15 17.21
CA GLU A 256 9.79 -9.66 18.58
C GLU A 256 9.60 -8.58 19.65
N LEU A 257 9.15 -7.39 19.24
CA LEU A 257 8.91 -6.24 20.10
C LEU A 257 7.46 -6.15 20.55
N ARG A 258 7.23 -5.42 21.64
CA ARG A 258 5.88 -5.17 22.13
C ARG A 258 5.11 -4.20 21.21
N CYS A 259 3.97 -4.66 20.69
CA CYS A 259 3.03 -3.85 19.89
C CYS A 259 2.34 -2.73 20.70
N LEU A 260 1.86 -3.04 21.91
CA LEU A 260 1.16 -2.06 22.76
C LEU A 260 2.14 -1.03 23.34
N ARG A 261 2.34 0.07 22.61
CA ARG A 261 3.32 1.11 22.94
C ARG A 261 2.89 2.04 24.09
N LYS A 262 1.59 2.20 24.34
CA LYS A 262 1.07 3.12 25.37
C LYS A 262 1.21 2.62 26.82
N GLY A 263 1.86 1.48 27.04
CA GLY A 263 2.11 0.89 28.36
C GLY A 263 0.88 0.34 29.09
N SER A 264 -0.33 0.63 28.62
CA SER A 264 -1.59 0.10 29.17
C SER A 264 -2.62 -0.06 28.06
N TRP A 265 -3.39 -1.15 28.13
CA TRP A 265 -4.37 -1.50 27.10
C TRP A 265 -5.49 -0.44 26.92
N TRP A 266 -5.99 0.15 28.03
CA TRP A 266 -7.05 1.17 27.98
C TRP A 266 -6.59 2.47 27.33
N ARG A 267 -5.33 2.86 27.51
CA ARG A 267 -4.73 4.00 26.79
C ARG A 267 -4.66 3.73 25.30
N GLY A 268 -4.40 2.49 24.91
CA GLY A 268 -4.46 2.06 23.52
C GLY A 268 -5.82 2.25 22.86
N ILE A 269 -6.91 2.27 23.64
CA ILE A 269 -8.28 2.48 23.14
C ILE A 269 -8.65 3.97 23.17
N GLY A 270 -8.28 4.68 24.24
CA GLY A 270 -8.76 6.04 24.51
C GLY A 270 -7.84 7.18 24.03
N GLU A 271 -6.57 6.91 23.77
CA GLU A 271 -5.58 7.95 23.41
C GLU A 271 -5.08 7.78 21.96
N PRO A 272 -4.93 8.88 21.21
CA PRO A 272 -4.37 8.81 19.85
C PRO A 272 -2.90 8.39 19.87
N TYR A 273 -2.50 7.60 18.88
CA TYR A 273 -1.09 7.28 18.66
C TYR A 273 -0.35 8.46 18.03
N GLY A 274 0.83 8.77 18.54
CA GLY A 274 1.68 9.87 18.09
C GLY A 274 3.16 9.51 18.03
N PRO A 275 4.03 10.47 17.67
CA PRO A 275 5.47 10.25 17.57
C PRO A 275 6.12 9.76 18.88
N ASP A 276 5.61 10.21 20.03
CA ASP A 276 6.13 9.83 21.35
C ASP A 276 6.01 8.33 21.64
N ASP A 277 5.03 7.64 21.03
CA ASP A 277 4.84 6.19 21.19
C ASP A 277 5.96 5.37 20.51
N CYS A 278 6.79 6.01 19.67
CA CYS A 278 7.98 5.40 19.04
C CYS A 278 9.23 5.47 19.91
N LYS A 279 9.19 6.20 21.03
CA LYS A 279 10.37 6.47 21.84
C LYS A 279 10.97 5.17 22.39
N GLY A 280 12.30 5.06 22.31
CA GLY A 280 13.06 3.92 22.83
C GLY A 280 12.92 2.64 22.01
N LEU A 281 12.26 2.66 20.85
CA LEU A 281 12.02 1.46 20.04
C LEU A 281 13.33 0.77 19.62
N VAL A 282 14.32 1.55 19.20
CA VAL A 282 15.63 1.03 18.79
C VAL A 282 16.40 0.46 19.99
N ASP A 283 16.40 1.18 21.12
CA ASP A 283 17.09 0.74 22.34
C ASP A 283 16.50 -0.57 22.88
N GLU A 284 15.17 -0.69 22.87
CA GLU A 284 14.44 -1.91 23.25
C GLU A 284 14.88 -3.11 22.38
N TRP A 285 14.95 -2.91 21.07
CA TRP A 285 15.39 -3.94 20.14
C TRP A 285 16.87 -4.31 20.32
N LEU A 286 17.76 -3.34 20.51
CA LEU A 286 19.17 -3.60 20.78
C LEU A 286 19.35 -4.42 22.06
N GLY A 287 18.63 -4.09 23.13
CA GLY A 287 18.66 -4.85 24.39
C GLY A 287 18.14 -6.28 24.22
N LEU A 288 17.11 -6.49 23.41
CA LEU A 288 16.63 -7.84 23.05
C LEU A 288 17.73 -8.63 22.31
N GLN A 289 18.39 -8.02 21.34
CA GLN A 289 19.46 -8.65 20.56
C GLN A 289 20.67 -9.02 21.41
N GLU A 290 21.03 -8.21 22.41
CA GLU A 290 22.08 -8.54 23.39
C GLU A 290 21.68 -9.74 24.25
N THR A 291 20.45 -9.74 24.77
CA THR A 291 19.91 -10.84 25.58
C THR A 291 19.90 -12.16 24.79
N ASN A 292 19.46 -12.12 23.52
CA ASN A 292 19.44 -13.29 22.64
C ASN A 292 20.85 -13.82 22.35
N LYS A 293 21.84 -12.95 22.18
CA LYS A 293 23.25 -13.35 22.03
C LYS A 293 23.79 -14.04 23.28
N ASP A 294 23.51 -13.51 24.46
CA ASP A 294 23.96 -14.11 25.72
C ASP A 294 23.32 -15.47 25.99
N ASN A 295 22.04 -15.63 25.62
CA ASN A 295 21.35 -16.92 25.70
C ASN A 295 21.93 -17.95 24.72
N LYS A 296 22.31 -17.55 23.50
CA LYS A 296 22.98 -18.43 22.53
C LYS A 296 24.39 -18.84 22.96
N LYS A 297 25.10 -18.04 23.77
CA LYS A 297 26.42 -18.40 24.33
C LYS A 297 26.36 -19.34 25.53
N LYS A 298 25.22 -19.41 26.22
CA LYS A 298 25.01 -20.26 27.41
C LYS A 298 24.48 -21.66 27.09
N LYS A 299 23.99 -21.88 25.87
CA LYS A 299 23.60 -23.18 25.33
C LYS A 299 24.79 -23.83 24.62
#